data_AF-A0A7H1AHZ2-F1
#
_entry.id   AF-A0A7H1AHZ2-F1
#
_cell.length_a   1.000
_cell.length_b   1.000
_cell.length_c   1.000
_cell.angle_alpha   90.00
_cell.angle_beta   90.00
_cell.angle_gamma   90.00
#
_symmetry.space_group_name_H-M   'P 1'
#
loop_
_entity.id
_entity.type
_entity.pdbx_description
1 polymer ?
#
loop_
_entity_poly.entity_id
_entity_poly.type
_entity_poly.pdbx_seq_one_letter_code
_entity_poly.pdbx_strand_id
1 'polypeptide(L)'
;MASRSDFLADRKKPFRAEPSKGLGLYRYYMAPKGLLRASEMPAGWGLLEVSGRRVFLTSGHEPKTWHQGHNPWAFERRFHEGEMQMMLSAMARIKVRVGAAEFHSMLQQRLMQPAPQPSTRAAETAAAWAAVLAEKAA
;
A
#
# COMPACT_ATOMS: atom_id res chain seq x y z
N MET A 1 -21.53 8.62 -14.41
CA MET A 1 -20.56 9.70 -14.13
C MET A 1 -20.44 9.85 -12.64
N ALA A 2 -19.23 9.97 -12.09
CA ALA A 2 -19.05 10.27 -10.67
C ALA A 2 -19.19 11.78 -10.45
N SER A 3 -20.08 12.18 -9.55
CA SER A 3 -20.32 13.59 -9.22
C SER A 3 -19.65 13.98 -7.90
N ARG A 4 -19.38 15.29 -7.70
CA ARG A 4 -18.84 15.79 -6.42
C ARG A 4 -19.74 15.41 -5.23
N SER A 5 -21.06 15.37 -5.42
CA SER A 5 -22.01 14.92 -4.40
C SER A 5 -21.83 13.44 -4.03
N ASP A 6 -21.52 12.56 -4.99
CA ASP A 6 -21.27 11.15 -4.70
C ASP A 6 -20.06 10.99 -3.80
N PHE A 7 -18.99 11.77 -4.03
CA PHE A 7 -17.79 11.77 -3.20
C PHE A 7 -18.05 12.29 -1.78
N LEU A 8 -18.89 13.31 -1.63
CA LEU A 8 -19.28 13.83 -0.32
C LEU A 8 -20.19 12.87 0.44
N ALA A 9 -21.07 12.15 -0.24
CA ALA A 9 -21.88 11.08 0.36
C ALA A 9 -20.98 9.94 0.84
N ASP A 10 -19.95 9.61 0.06
CA ASP A 10 -18.96 8.61 0.37
C ASP A 10 -18.23 8.89 1.70
N ARG A 11 -18.05 10.16 2.09
CA ARG A 11 -17.48 10.53 3.40
C ARG A 11 -18.24 9.94 4.59
N LYS A 12 -19.55 9.70 4.45
CA LYS A 12 -20.42 9.15 5.52
C LYS A 12 -20.30 7.63 5.69
N LYS A 13 -19.52 6.94 4.85
CA LYS A 13 -19.40 5.47 4.96
C LYS A 13 -18.75 5.10 6.31
N PRO A 14 -19.26 4.08 7.03
CA PRO A 14 -18.79 3.75 8.38
C PRO A 14 -17.29 3.49 8.46
N PHE A 15 -16.70 2.82 7.46
CA PHE A 15 -15.26 2.53 7.41
C PHE A 15 -14.37 3.74 7.10
N ARG A 16 -14.98 4.88 6.71
CA ARG A 16 -14.28 6.16 6.53
C ARG A 16 -14.34 7.04 7.77
N ALA A 17 -15.39 6.88 8.58
CA ALA A 17 -15.52 7.53 9.87
C ALA A 17 -14.76 6.79 10.98
N GLU A 18 -14.76 5.45 10.94
CA GLU A 18 -14.12 4.59 11.94
C GLU A 18 -12.89 3.90 11.34
N PRO A 19 -11.67 4.35 11.69
CA PRO A 19 -10.43 3.77 11.16
C PRO A 19 -10.30 2.27 11.40
N SER A 20 -10.77 1.76 12.54
CA SER A 20 -10.66 0.33 12.90
C SER A 20 -11.44 -0.62 11.98
N LYS A 21 -12.45 -0.11 11.27
CA LYS A 21 -13.25 -0.87 10.29
C LYS A 21 -12.75 -0.69 8.85
N GLY A 22 -11.78 0.21 8.64
CA GLY A 22 -11.20 0.46 7.33
C GLY A 22 -10.00 -0.42 7.04
N LEU A 23 -9.83 -0.76 5.78
CA LEU A 23 -8.67 -1.49 5.27
C LEU A 23 -7.58 -0.51 4.81
N GLY A 24 -6.33 -0.95 4.84
CA GLY A 24 -5.18 -0.23 4.32
C GLY A 24 -4.59 0.75 5.32
N LEU A 25 -3.25 0.83 5.27
CA LEU A 25 -2.46 1.80 6.03
C LEU A 25 -2.63 3.22 5.48
N TYR A 26 -2.64 3.37 4.15
CA TYR A 26 -2.88 4.63 3.47
C TYR A 26 -4.19 4.55 2.69
N ARG A 27 -4.98 5.63 2.73
CA ARG A 27 -6.33 5.64 2.17
C ARG A 27 -6.49 6.85 1.27
N TYR A 28 -7.05 6.63 0.09
CA TYR A 28 -7.14 7.64 -0.95
C TYR A 28 -8.54 7.72 -1.54
N TYR A 29 -8.97 8.94 -1.86
CA TYR A 29 -10.03 9.19 -2.83
C TYR A 29 -9.44 9.22 -4.23
N MET A 30 -10.20 8.72 -5.21
CA MET A 30 -9.80 8.77 -6.61
C MET A 30 -10.89 9.48 -7.41
N ALA A 31 -10.54 10.59 -8.04
CA ALA A 31 -11.49 11.41 -8.79
C ALA A 31 -10.86 11.95 -10.09
N PRO A 32 -11.67 12.33 -11.09
CA PRO A 32 -11.18 13.09 -12.24
C PRO A 32 -10.48 14.38 -11.81
N LYS A 33 -9.47 14.79 -12.59
CA LYS A 33 -8.70 16.01 -12.33
C LYS A 33 -9.62 17.24 -12.18
N GLY A 34 -9.44 17.98 -11.10
CA GLY A 34 -10.17 19.21 -10.78
C GLY A 34 -11.55 19.00 -10.15
N LEU A 35 -12.00 17.76 -9.94
CA LEU A 35 -13.35 17.51 -9.39
C LEU A 35 -13.42 17.70 -7.87
N LEU A 36 -12.35 17.36 -7.15
CA LEU A 36 -12.25 17.44 -5.69
C LEU A 36 -11.04 18.27 -5.30
N ARG A 37 -11.13 18.97 -4.17
CA ARG A 37 -10.00 19.65 -3.55
C ARG A 37 -9.44 18.84 -2.40
N ALA A 38 -8.13 18.91 -2.19
CA ALA A 38 -7.47 18.25 -1.06
C ALA A 38 -8.04 18.70 0.30
N SER A 39 -8.49 19.95 0.42
CA SER A 39 -9.09 20.51 1.64
C SER A 39 -10.47 19.91 1.99
N GLU A 40 -11.11 19.21 1.05
CA GLU A 40 -12.41 18.56 1.29
C GLU A 40 -12.24 17.14 1.87
N MET A 41 -11.02 16.61 1.86
CA MET A 41 -10.74 15.26 2.31
C MET A 41 -10.68 15.18 3.84
N PRO A 42 -11.15 14.08 4.46
CA PRO A 42 -10.96 13.87 5.89
C PRO A 42 -9.47 13.79 6.26
N ALA A 43 -9.13 14.11 7.51
CA ALA A 43 -7.76 14.01 8.00
C ALA A 43 -7.17 12.61 7.77
N GLY A 44 -5.91 12.56 7.32
CA GLY A 44 -5.20 11.32 6.98
C GLY A 44 -5.57 10.71 5.61
N TRP A 45 -6.63 11.18 4.94
CA TRP A 45 -6.98 10.70 3.59
C TRP A 45 -6.24 11.47 2.51
N GLY A 46 -5.69 10.75 1.54
CA GLY A 46 -5.10 11.33 0.34
C GLY A 46 -6.09 11.50 -0.81
N LEU A 47 -5.66 12.22 -1.84
CA LEU A 47 -6.39 12.48 -3.08
C LEU A 47 -5.53 12.07 -4.28
N LEU A 48 -6.09 11.20 -5.11
CA LEU A 48 -5.55 10.79 -6.39
C LEU A 48 -6.43 11.37 -7.51
N GLU A 49 -5.81 12.11 -8.41
CA GLU A 49 -6.48 12.66 -9.58
C GLU A 49 -6.18 11.83 -10.83
N VAL A 50 -7.22 11.45 -11.56
CA VAL A 50 -7.10 10.68 -12.80
C VAL A 50 -7.24 11.61 -13.99
N SER A 51 -6.29 11.53 -14.92
CA SER A 51 -6.36 12.19 -16.22
C SER A 51 -6.00 11.18 -17.31
N GLY A 52 -7.01 10.73 -18.05
CA GLY A 52 -6.87 9.67 -19.05
C GLY A 52 -6.36 8.37 -18.44
N ARG A 53 -5.18 7.92 -18.87
CA ARG A 53 -4.51 6.69 -18.39
C ARG A 53 -3.53 6.94 -17.24
N ARG A 54 -3.41 8.18 -16.75
CA ARG A 54 -2.43 8.55 -15.72
C ARG A 54 -3.14 8.90 -14.41
N VAL A 55 -2.52 8.49 -13.31
CA VAL A 55 -2.94 8.82 -11.94
C VAL A 55 -1.90 9.75 -11.34
N PHE A 56 -2.35 10.86 -10.77
CA PHE A 56 -1.54 11.88 -10.13
C PHE A 56 -1.85 11.89 -8.63
N LEU A 57 -0.81 11.96 -7.81
CA LEU A 57 -0.97 12.19 -6.37
C LEU A 57 -1.07 13.69 -6.13
N THR A 58 -2.24 14.15 -5.67
CA THR A 58 -2.49 15.57 -5.38
C THR A 58 -2.29 15.85 -3.90
N SER A 59 -2.63 14.90 -3.04
CA SER A 59 -2.40 14.99 -1.59
C SER A 59 -2.30 13.59 -0.99
N GLY A 60 -1.45 13.41 0.03
CA GLY A 60 -1.30 12.15 0.75
C GLY A 60 0.15 11.75 0.95
N HIS A 61 0.35 10.49 1.36
CA HIS A 61 1.68 9.91 1.52
C HIS A 61 2.40 9.84 0.17
N GLU A 62 3.63 10.34 0.15
CA GLU A 62 4.48 10.34 -1.05
C GLU A 62 5.03 8.93 -1.31
N PRO A 63 4.92 8.41 -2.54
CA PRO A 63 5.38 7.06 -2.85
C PRO A 63 6.88 6.92 -2.60
N LYS A 64 7.29 5.81 -1.99
CA LYS A 64 8.69 5.47 -1.70
C LYS A 64 9.37 6.35 -0.63
N THR A 65 8.63 7.24 0.02
CA THR A 65 9.13 8.02 1.15
C THR A 65 8.91 7.24 2.44
N TRP A 66 10.00 6.94 3.15
CA TRP A 66 9.96 6.29 4.45
C TRP A 66 9.92 7.36 5.55
N HIS A 67 8.92 7.29 6.41
CA HIS A 67 8.87 8.15 7.59
C HIS A 67 9.59 7.46 8.74
N GLN A 68 10.56 8.15 9.35
CA GLN A 68 11.14 7.73 10.62
C GLN A 68 10.20 8.23 11.74
N GLY A 69 9.44 7.34 12.37
CA GLY A 69 8.49 7.68 13.43
C GLY A 69 7.03 7.79 12.96
N HIS A 70 6.26 8.69 13.57
CA HIS A 70 4.82 8.83 13.31
C HIS A 70 4.55 9.41 11.92
N ASN A 71 3.83 8.65 11.08
CA ASN A 71 3.40 9.09 9.76
C ASN A 71 1.97 9.65 9.83
N PRO A 72 1.76 10.95 9.57
CA PRO A 72 0.43 11.58 9.68
C PRO A 72 -0.61 11.05 8.69
N TRP A 73 -0.18 10.34 7.64
CA TRP A 73 -1.06 9.73 6.64
C TRP A 73 -1.38 8.26 6.94
N ALA A 74 -0.66 7.65 7.88
CA ALA A 74 -0.83 6.25 8.22
C ALA A 74 -1.96 6.05 9.24
N PHE A 75 -2.91 5.18 8.90
CA PHE A 75 -3.92 4.70 9.84
C PHE A 75 -3.38 3.48 10.60
N GLU A 76 -2.87 3.69 11.82
CA GLU A 76 -2.38 2.61 12.68
C GLU A 76 -3.50 1.62 13.03
N ARG A 77 -4.69 2.15 13.36
CA ARG A 77 -5.89 1.34 13.57
C ARG A 77 -6.53 1.01 12.22
N ARG A 78 -6.51 -0.28 11.88
CA ARG A 78 -7.05 -0.87 10.63
C ARG A 78 -7.67 -2.23 10.89
N PHE A 79 -8.54 -2.66 9.97
CA PHE A 79 -9.21 -3.95 10.05
C PHE A 79 -8.28 -5.08 9.55
N HIS A 80 -7.35 -5.51 10.41
CA HIS A 80 -6.31 -6.49 10.09
C HIS A 80 -6.89 -7.82 9.57
N GLU A 81 -7.96 -8.30 10.19
CA GLU A 81 -8.65 -9.52 9.78
C GLU A 81 -9.15 -9.43 8.33
N GLY A 82 -9.76 -8.30 7.95
CA GLY A 82 -10.22 -8.09 6.58
C GLY A 82 -9.08 -8.02 5.56
N GLU A 83 -7.91 -7.49 5.95
CA GLU A 83 -6.71 -7.52 5.10
C GLU A 83 -6.22 -8.96 4.87
N MET A 84 -6.20 -9.77 5.93
CA MET A 84 -5.84 -11.20 5.83
C MET A 84 -6.85 -11.97 4.97
N GLN A 85 -8.15 -11.72 5.13
CA GLN A 85 -9.18 -12.32 4.29
C GLN A 85 -9.04 -11.92 2.82
N MET A 86 -8.67 -10.67 2.54
CA MET A 86 -8.42 -10.22 1.17
C MET A 86 -7.20 -10.93 0.56
N MET A 87 -6.11 -11.09 1.34
CA MET A 87 -4.92 -11.82 0.92
C MET A 87 -5.23 -13.28 0.62
N LEU A 88 -5.95 -13.96 1.52
CA LEU A 88 -6.39 -15.34 1.32
C LEU A 88 -7.32 -15.47 0.10
N SER A 89 -8.24 -14.53 -0.09
CA SER A 89 -9.13 -14.49 -1.26
C SER A 89 -8.36 -14.30 -2.57
N ALA A 90 -7.34 -13.45 -2.59
CA ALA A 90 -6.47 -13.27 -3.75
C ALA A 90 -5.69 -14.55 -4.06
N MET A 91 -5.11 -15.20 -3.04
CA MET A 91 -4.42 -16.48 -3.20
C MET A 91 -5.36 -17.58 -3.70
N ALA A 92 -6.58 -17.67 -3.18
CA ALA A 92 -7.58 -18.63 -3.63
C ALA A 92 -7.93 -18.44 -5.11
N ARG A 93 -8.08 -17.19 -5.58
CA ARG A 93 -8.33 -16.90 -7.00
C ARG A 93 -7.15 -17.27 -7.89
N ILE A 94 -5.91 -17.06 -7.43
CA ILE A 94 -4.71 -17.49 -8.15
C ILE A 94 -4.68 -19.02 -8.25
N LYS A 95 -4.94 -19.72 -7.14
CA LYS A 95 -5.04 -21.18 -7.10
C LYS A 95 -6.09 -21.73 -8.07
N VAL A 96 -7.26 -21.07 -8.16
CA VAL A 96 -8.32 -21.46 -9.11
C VAL A 96 -7.86 -21.26 -10.55
N ARG A 97 -7.12 -20.18 -10.85
CA ARG A 97 -6.68 -19.88 -12.21
C ARG A 97 -5.53 -20.77 -12.70
N VAL A 98 -4.60 -21.11 -11.80
CA VAL A 98 -3.38 -21.87 -12.11
C VAL A 98 -3.57 -23.37 -11.87
N GLY A 99 -4.59 -23.77 -11.11
CA GLY A 99 -4.81 -25.15 -10.71
C GLY A 99 -4.03 -25.51 -9.44
N ALA A 100 -4.56 -26.46 -8.67
CA ALA A 100 -4.04 -26.75 -7.34
C ALA A 100 -2.61 -27.33 -7.36
N ALA A 101 -2.29 -28.26 -8.26
CA ALA A 101 -0.97 -28.89 -8.29
C ALA A 101 0.15 -27.89 -8.61
N GLU A 102 -0.05 -27.08 -9.65
CA GLU A 102 0.92 -26.05 -10.06
C GLU A 102 1.05 -24.94 -9.00
N PHE A 103 -0.07 -24.52 -8.38
CA PHE A 103 -0.03 -23.55 -7.27
C PHE A 103 0.84 -24.01 -6.08
N HIS A 104 0.70 -25.27 -5.63
CA HIS A 104 1.51 -25.78 -4.53
C HIS A 104 2.98 -25.93 -4.93
N SER A 105 3.27 -26.33 -6.17
CA SER A 105 4.63 -26.38 -6.71
C SER A 105 5.27 -24.98 -6.72
N MET A 106 4.57 -23.95 -7.20
CA MET A 106 5.07 -22.57 -7.18
C MET A 106 5.38 -22.05 -5.77
N LEU A 107 4.53 -22.35 -4.79
CA LEU A 107 4.75 -21.95 -3.39
C LEU A 107 5.94 -22.68 -2.77
N GLN A 108 6.04 -24.00 -2.98
CA GLN A 108 7.19 -24.79 -2.50
C GLN A 108 8.49 -24.36 -3.17
N GLN A 109 8.47 -24.12 -4.47
CA GLN A 109 9.64 -23.70 -5.23
C GLN A 109 10.14 -22.34 -4.73
N ARG A 110 9.27 -21.36 -4.44
CA ARG A 110 9.73 -20.08 -3.86
C ARG A 110 10.32 -20.21 -2.45
N LEU A 111 9.83 -21.12 -1.62
CA LEU A 111 10.30 -21.28 -0.23
C LEU A 111 11.59 -22.09 -0.13
N MET A 112 11.85 -22.99 -1.09
CA MET A 112 13.05 -23.85 -1.12
C MET A 112 14.18 -23.34 -2.01
N GLN A 113 13.93 -22.32 -2.83
CA GLN A 113 15.00 -21.70 -3.61
C GLN A 113 15.95 -20.94 -2.69
N PRO A 114 17.28 -21.13 -2.81
CA PRO A 114 18.23 -20.27 -2.11
C PRO A 114 17.99 -18.83 -2.52
N ALA A 115 18.09 -17.90 -1.57
CA ALA A 115 17.96 -16.48 -1.87
C ALA A 115 18.90 -16.13 -3.03
N PRO A 116 18.42 -15.45 -4.09
CA PRO A 116 19.28 -15.11 -5.21
C PRO A 116 20.47 -14.28 -4.72
N GLN A 117 21.65 -14.54 -5.30
CA GLN A 117 22.86 -13.78 -5.02
C GLN A 117 22.56 -12.28 -5.17
N PRO A 118 22.95 -11.44 -4.19
CA PRO A 118 22.67 -10.02 -4.25
C PRO A 118 23.32 -9.42 -5.50
N SER A 119 22.59 -8.56 -6.21
CA SER A 119 23.17 -7.76 -7.30
C SER A 119 24.38 -6.97 -6.80
N THR A 120 25.33 -6.65 -7.68
CA THR A 120 26.52 -5.85 -7.36
C THR A 120 26.18 -4.59 -6.56
N ARG A 121 25.16 -3.85 -7.01
CA ARG A 121 24.65 -2.66 -6.32
C ARG A 121 24.13 -2.95 -4.90
N ALA A 122 23.45 -4.07 -4.71
CA ALA A 122 22.95 -4.48 -3.40
C ALA A 122 24.10 -4.87 -2.45
N ALA A 123 25.13 -5.54 -2.97
CA ALA A 123 26.34 -5.87 -2.22
C ALA A 123 27.13 -4.62 -1.80
N GLU A 124 27.30 -3.65 -2.71
CA GLU A 124 27.91 -2.34 -2.42
C GLU A 124 27.15 -1.58 -1.34
N THR A 125 25.82 -1.57 -1.43
CA THR A 125 24.96 -0.90 -0.43
C THR A 125 25.09 -1.59 0.93
N ALA A 126 25.11 -2.92 0.96
CA ALA A 126 25.27 -3.69 2.20
C ALA A 126 26.64 -3.46 2.86
N ALA A 127 27.72 -3.40 2.07
CA ALA A 127 29.06 -3.06 2.55
C ALA A 127 29.12 -1.63 3.13
N ALA A 128 28.47 -0.67 2.48
CA ALA A 128 28.35 0.70 2.98
C ALA A 128 27.61 0.75 4.33
N TRP A 129 26.51 0.01 4.48
CA TRP A 129 25.80 -0.09 5.77
C TRP A 129 26.64 -0.76 6.86
N ALA A 130 27.41 -1.80 6.53
CA ALA A 130 28.29 -2.47 7.49
C ALA A 130 29.39 -1.53 8.02
N ALA A 131 29.97 -0.71 7.15
CA ALA A 131 30.95 0.31 7.55
C ALA A 131 30.35 1.35 8.51
N VAL A 132 29.14 1.85 8.21
CA VAL A 132 28.43 2.81 9.08
C VAL A 132 28.07 2.21 10.45
N LEU A 133 27.71 0.93 10.49
CA LEU A 133 27.43 0.24 11.76
C LEU A 133 28.70 0.03 12.60
N ALA A 134 29.83 -0.26 11.97
CA ALA A 134 31.12 -0.40 12.66
C ALA A 134 31.60 0.93 13.25
N GLU A 135 31.41 2.04 12.53
CA GLU A 135 31.77 3.39 12.99
C GLU A 135 30.88 3.87 14.16
N LYS A 136 29.62 3.44 14.23
CA LYS A 136 28.72 3.74 15.36
C LYS A 136 28.93 2.88 16.60
N ALA A 137 29.69 1.79 16.49
CA ALA A 137 29.95 0.84 17.58
C ALA A 137 31.31 1.06 18.27
N ALA A 138 32.14 1.97 17.74
CA ALA A 138 33.41 2.43 18.31
C ALA A 138 33.24 3.76 19.07
#